data_AF-A0A7Y4IFG4-F1
#
_entry.id   AF-A0A7Y4IFG4-F1
#
_cell.length_a   1.000
_cell.length_b   1.000
_cell.length_c   1.000
_cell.angle_alpha   90.00
_cell.angle_beta   90.00
_cell.angle_gamma   90.00
#
_symmetry.space_group_name_H-M   'P 1'
#
loop_
_entity.id
_entity.type
_entity.pdbx_description
1 polymer ?
#
loop_
_entity_poly.entity_id
_entity_poly.type
_entity_poly.pdbx_seq_one_letter_code
_entity_poly.pdbx_strand_id
1 'polypeptide(L)'
;MKKLLLAFMLAVVPAVGCGVGADDAQTDTVETVTTESGESINLDYSPLTSEEEPLASMGDADGEVSAMGANCWVTLLYCKDPRYNGWATCKQNGACTHKQFVDNCLALYRKTC
;
A
#
# COMPACT_ATOMS: atom_id res chain seq x y z
N MET A 1 61.51 2.52 19.25
CA MET A 1 61.10 3.04 17.93
C MET A 1 59.74 2.47 17.56
N LYS A 2 58.85 3.32 17.03
CA LYS A 2 57.66 3.04 16.20
C LYS A 2 56.43 2.39 16.85
N LYS A 3 55.74 3.25 17.61
CA LYS A 3 54.28 3.55 17.67
C LYS A 3 53.31 2.46 17.20
N LEU A 4 52.58 1.94 18.19
CA LEU A 4 51.38 1.11 18.08
C LEU A 4 50.20 1.88 17.45
N LEU A 5 49.63 1.22 16.44
CA LEU A 5 48.22 1.11 16.05
C LEU A 5 47.18 1.94 16.85
N LEU A 6 46.43 2.78 16.14
CA LEU A 6 45.06 3.22 16.45
C LEU A 6 44.45 3.70 15.12
N ALA A 7 43.74 2.82 14.42
CA ALA A 7 42.30 2.60 14.54
C ALA A 7 41.49 3.64 13.76
N PHE A 8 41.01 3.16 12.61
CA PHE A 8 39.84 3.59 11.87
C PHE A 8 38.78 4.29 12.73
N MET A 9 38.49 5.57 12.46
CA MET A 9 37.16 6.13 12.70
C MET A 9 36.38 6.04 11.39
N LEU A 10 35.67 4.92 11.23
CA LEU A 10 34.52 4.83 10.34
C LEU A 10 33.41 5.69 10.93
N ALA A 11 33.03 6.74 10.22
CA ALA A 11 31.78 7.43 10.48
C ALA A 11 30.63 6.47 10.20
N VAL A 12 30.07 5.88 11.26
CA VAL A 12 28.79 5.19 11.24
C VAL A 12 27.73 6.27 11.06
N VAL A 13 27.26 6.44 9.82
CA VAL A 13 25.95 7.02 9.56
C VAL A 13 24.95 5.89 9.81
N PRO A 14 24.06 5.98 10.82
CA PRO A 14 22.93 5.07 10.87
C PRO A 14 21.95 5.51 9.77
N ALA A 15 22.16 4.98 8.58
CA ALA A 15 21.09 4.85 7.61
C ALA A 15 20.11 3.83 8.19
N VAL A 16 19.12 4.31 8.94
CA VAL A 16 17.88 3.56 9.19
C VAL A 16 17.09 3.50 7.87
N GLY A 17 17.65 2.78 6.91
CA GLY A 17 16.97 2.28 5.73
C GLY A 17 16.40 0.92 6.09
N CYS A 18 15.14 0.91 6.48
CA CYS A 18 14.33 -0.27 6.70
C CYS A 18 14.26 -1.10 5.40
N GLY A 19 14.44 -2.41 5.49
CA GLY A 19 13.99 -3.35 4.44
C GLY A 19 15.09 -3.86 3.50
N VAL A 20 15.65 -5.01 3.86
CA VAL A 20 16.20 -5.98 2.91
C VAL A 20 15.04 -6.65 2.15
N GLY A 21 15.18 -6.84 0.85
CA GLY A 21 14.55 -7.98 0.17
C GLY A 21 13.73 -7.69 -1.08
N ALA A 22 14.19 -8.35 -2.14
CA ALA A 22 13.47 -8.78 -3.35
C ALA A 22 13.14 -7.70 -4.39
N ASP A 23 13.75 -7.87 -5.57
CA ASP A 23 13.20 -7.56 -6.89
C ASP A 23 11.67 -7.42 -6.88
N ASP A 24 11.21 -6.18 -6.72
CA ASP A 24 9.85 -5.82 -7.07
C ASP A 24 9.75 -6.01 -8.59
N ALA A 25 9.02 -7.05 -9.01
CA ALA A 25 8.30 -7.00 -10.26
C ALA A 25 7.30 -5.84 -10.11
N GLN A 26 7.80 -4.62 -10.29
CA GLN A 26 7.04 -3.40 -10.35
C GLN A 26 6.15 -3.55 -11.57
N THR A 27 4.98 -4.14 -11.37
CA THR A 27 3.85 -3.91 -12.25
C THR A 27 3.64 -2.41 -12.19
N ASP A 28 3.93 -1.68 -13.27
CA ASP A 28 3.89 -0.20 -13.37
C ASP A 28 2.55 0.42 -12.91
N THR A 29 1.56 -0.42 -12.59
CA THR A 29 0.23 -0.08 -12.13
C THR A 29 0.01 -0.26 -10.63
N VAL A 30 0.97 -0.75 -9.85
CA VAL A 30 0.78 -0.97 -8.39
C VAL A 30 1.73 -0.08 -7.60
N GLU A 31 1.16 0.71 -6.71
CA GLU A 31 1.88 1.61 -5.80
C GLU A 31 1.62 1.16 -4.37
N THR A 32 2.67 0.88 -3.60
CA THR A 32 2.55 0.65 -2.16
C THR A 32 2.68 1.97 -1.40
N VAL A 33 1.71 2.25 -0.53
CA VAL A 33 1.73 3.38 0.39
C VAL A 33 1.72 2.87 1.82
N THR A 34 2.64 3.39 2.64
CA THR A 34 2.56 3.24 4.10
C THR A 34 1.91 4.50 4.68
N THR A 35 0.79 4.31 5.34
CA THR A 35 0.02 5.38 5.98
C THR A 35 0.70 5.89 7.25
N GLU A 36 0.31 7.07 7.74
CA GLU A 36 0.86 7.66 8.97
C GLU A 36 0.66 6.77 10.21
N SER A 37 -0.39 5.95 10.22
CA SER A 37 -0.71 4.98 11.26
C SER A 37 0.02 3.64 11.12
N GLY A 38 0.87 3.50 10.09
CA GLY A 38 1.74 2.34 9.90
C GLY A 38 1.13 1.19 9.09
N GLU A 39 -0.12 1.33 8.61
CA GLU A 39 -0.71 0.35 7.68
C GLU A 39 -0.08 0.52 6.29
N SER A 40 0.40 -0.59 5.70
CA SER A 40 0.83 -0.64 4.29
C SER A 40 -0.29 -1.18 3.41
N ILE A 41 -0.64 -0.42 2.37
CA ILE A 41 -1.67 -0.76 1.40
C ILE A 41 -1.11 -0.65 -0.02
N ASN A 42 -1.59 -1.49 -0.92
CA ASN A 42 -1.33 -1.43 -2.34
C ASN A 42 -2.49 -0.76 -3.06
N LEU A 43 -2.15 0.22 -3.86
CA LEU A 43 -3.02 0.92 -4.78
C LEU A 43 -2.78 0.34 -6.16
N ASP A 44 -3.66 -0.56 -6.58
CA ASP A 44 -3.61 -1.14 -7.92
C ASP A 44 -4.50 -0.32 -8.86
N TYR A 45 -3.85 0.33 -9.82
CA TYR A 45 -4.49 1.17 -10.84
C TYR A 45 -4.95 0.37 -12.06
N SER A 46 -4.69 -0.95 -12.11
CA SER A 46 -5.28 -1.80 -13.13
C SER A 46 -6.81 -1.89 -12.95
N PRO A 47 -7.57 -2.01 -14.05
CA PRO A 47 -9.01 -2.16 -13.95
C PRO A 47 -9.37 -3.45 -13.20
N LEU A 48 -10.51 -3.42 -12.51
CA LEU A 48 -11.11 -4.62 -11.93
C LEU A 48 -11.54 -5.58 -13.05
N THR A 49 -11.15 -6.84 -12.98
CA THR A 49 -11.56 -7.88 -13.93
C THR A 49 -12.70 -8.72 -13.38
N SER A 50 -13.41 -9.45 -14.24
CA SER A 50 -14.51 -10.33 -13.84
C SER A 50 -14.07 -11.56 -13.03
N GLU A 51 -12.76 -11.85 -13.00
CA GLU A 51 -12.18 -12.97 -12.25
C GLU A 51 -11.80 -12.59 -10.82
N GLU A 52 -11.81 -11.29 -10.51
CA GLU A 52 -11.49 -10.78 -9.19
C GLU A 52 -12.74 -10.71 -8.32
N GLU A 53 -12.72 -11.38 -7.17
CA GLU A 53 -13.81 -11.36 -6.20
C GLU A 53 -13.56 -10.25 -5.16
N PRO A 54 -14.37 -9.18 -5.13
CA PRO A 54 -14.19 -8.10 -4.18
C PRO A 54 -14.57 -8.53 -2.76
N LEU A 55 -13.75 -8.17 -1.77
CA LEU A 55 -14.09 -8.34 -0.36
C LEU A 55 -15.09 -7.29 0.10
N ALA A 56 -14.92 -6.05 -0.36
CA ALA A 56 -15.83 -4.96 -0.11
C ALA A 56 -15.65 -3.88 -1.18
N SER A 57 -16.74 -3.26 -1.63
CA SER A 57 -16.70 -2.03 -2.41
C SER A 57 -17.42 -0.92 -1.66
N MET A 58 -17.05 0.33 -1.96
CA MET A 58 -17.86 1.47 -1.53
C MET A 58 -19.31 1.28 -2.02
N GLY A 59 -20.32 1.72 -1.26
CA GLY A 59 -21.71 1.65 -1.73
C GLY A 59 -22.36 0.27 -1.93
N ASP A 60 -21.72 -0.83 -1.52
CA ASP A 60 -22.39 -2.15 -1.40
C ASP A 60 -23.55 -2.10 -0.37
N ALA A 61 -24.38 -3.15 -0.28
CA ALA A 61 -25.60 -3.14 0.55
C ALA A 61 -25.36 -2.85 2.06
N ASP A 62 -24.15 -3.14 2.55
CA ASP A 62 -23.66 -2.80 3.91
C ASP A 62 -22.87 -1.46 3.94
N GLY A 63 -23.01 -0.65 2.89
CA GLY A 63 -22.12 0.41 2.40
C GLY A 63 -22.08 1.69 3.21
N GLU A 64 -21.51 1.62 4.40
CA GLU A 64 -21.22 2.81 5.20
C GLU A 64 -19.97 3.58 4.73
N VAL A 65 -19.14 3.01 3.85
CA VAL A 65 -18.08 3.79 3.17
C VAL A 65 -18.70 4.45 1.95
N SER A 66 -19.16 5.68 2.15
CA SER A 66 -19.62 6.55 1.08
C SER A 66 -18.42 7.12 0.32
N ALA A 67 -18.48 7.11 -1.01
CA ALA A 67 -17.45 7.68 -1.86
C ALA A 67 -17.14 9.14 -1.47
N MET A 68 -15.88 9.44 -1.15
CA MET A 68 -15.42 10.81 -0.98
C MET A 68 -15.28 11.50 -2.34
N GLY A 69 -16.40 11.89 -2.95
CA GLY A 69 -16.48 12.63 -4.22
C GLY A 69 -17.40 11.97 -5.25
N ALA A 70 -18.05 12.80 -6.08
CA ALA A 70 -18.85 12.31 -7.18
C ALA A 70 -17.94 11.54 -8.15
N ASN A 71 -18.19 10.25 -8.34
CA ASN A 71 -17.56 9.34 -9.31
C ASN A 71 -16.31 8.56 -8.87
N CYS A 72 -15.71 8.80 -7.69
CA CYS A 72 -14.61 7.92 -7.23
C CYS A 72 -15.18 6.63 -6.64
N TRP A 73 -14.75 5.48 -7.17
CA TRP A 73 -15.13 4.17 -6.65
C TRP A 73 -13.89 3.33 -6.37
N VAL A 74 -13.84 2.73 -5.19
CA VAL A 74 -12.73 1.93 -4.69
C VAL A 74 -13.29 0.61 -4.18
N THR A 75 -12.53 -0.44 -4.47
CA THR A 75 -12.86 -1.82 -4.12
C THR A 75 -11.66 -2.42 -3.41
N LEU A 76 -11.89 -2.98 -2.23
CA LEU A 76 -10.92 -3.78 -1.49
C LEU A 76 -10.95 -5.22 -2.03
N LEU A 77 -9.81 -5.69 -2.52
CA LEU A 77 -9.65 -7.06 -3.02
C LEU A 77 -9.05 -8.00 -1.98
N TYR A 78 -8.10 -7.51 -1.19
CA TYR A 78 -7.38 -8.33 -0.22
C TYR A 78 -7.13 -7.54 1.05
N CYS A 79 -7.40 -8.14 2.21
CA CYS A 79 -6.88 -7.65 3.50
C CYS A 79 -5.40 -8.00 3.69
N LYS A 80 -4.97 -9.13 3.09
CA LYS A 80 -3.60 -9.62 3.04
C LYS A 80 -3.35 -10.26 1.68
N ASP A 81 -2.77 -9.51 0.76
CA ASP A 81 -2.48 -9.98 -0.59
C ASP A 81 -1.21 -10.84 -0.57
N PRO A 82 -1.30 -12.15 -0.89
CA PRO A 82 -0.13 -13.03 -0.91
C PRO A 82 0.87 -12.65 -2.00
N ARG A 83 0.49 -11.82 -2.97
CA ARG A 83 1.36 -11.33 -4.04
C ARG A 83 2.27 -10.19 -3.59
N TYR A 84 1.87 -9.44 -2.56
CA TYR A 84 2.52 -8.18 -2.16
C TYR A 84 2.73 -8.12 -0.64
N ASN A 85 3.63 -8.94 -0.11
CA ASN A 85 4.07 -8.93 1.30
C ASN A 85 2.95 -9.02 2.35
N GLY A 86 1.77 -9.52 1.98
CA GLY A 86 0.61 -9.59 2.87
C GLY A 86 -0.03 -8.23 3.16
N TRP A 87 0.26 -7.20 2.36
CA TRP A 87 -0.39 -5.90 2.45
C TRP A 87 -1.81 -5.95 1.90
N ALA A 88 -2.66 -5.01 2.33
CA ALA A 88 -3.99 -4.90 1.74
C ALA A 88 -3.87 -4.40 0.30
N THR A 89 -4.78 -4.81 -0.58
CA THR A 89 -4.79 -4.35 -1.97
C THR A 89 -6.18 -3.83 -2.33
N CYS A 90 -6.23 -2.60 -2.84
CA CYS A 90 -7.43 -1.99 -3.37
C CYS A 90 -7.26 -1.64 -4.85
N LYS A 91 -8.37 -1.60 -5.57
CA LYS A 91 -8.50 -1.08 -6.93
C LYS A 91 -9.43 0.11 -6.98
N GLN A 92 -9.29 0.94 -8.01
CA GLN A 92 -10.21 2.05 -8.28
C GLN A 92 -10.77 2.00 -9.71
N ASN A 93 -11.87 2.73 -9.94
CA ASN A 93 -12.49 2.88 -11.25
C ASN A 93 -11.80 3.89 -12.20
N GLY A 94 -10.64 4.42 -11.81
CA GLY A 94 -9.88 5.40 -12.60
C GLY A 94 -10.35 6.86 -12.46
N ALA A 95 -11.35 7.11 -11.61
CA ALA A 95 -11.90 8.46 -11.39
C ALA A 95 -11.49 9.07 -10.04
N CYS A 96 -10.73 8.35 -9.22
CA CYS A 96 -10.22 8.87 -7.95
C CYS A 96 -8.91 9.63 -8.17
N THR A 97 -8.80 10.79 -7.52
CA THR A 97 -7.47 11.35 -7.23
C THR A 97 -6.68 10.38 -6.34
N HIS A 98 -5.35 10.48 -6.37
CA HIS A 98 -4.47 9.68 -5.52
C HIS A 98 -4.89 9.71 -4.04
N LYS A 99 -5.12 10.91 -3.48
CA LYS A 99 -5.58 11.08 -2.10
C LYS A 99 -6.92 10.37 -1.84
N GLN A 100 -7.89 10.50 -2.74
CA GLN A 100 -9.17 9.80 -2.58
C GLN A 100 -8.99 8.28 -2.61
N PHE A 101 -8.10 7.75 -3.45
CA PHE A 101 -7.84 6.33 -3.53
C PHE A 101 -7.22 5.81 -2.22
N VAL A 102 -6.20 6.49 -1.69
CA VAL A 102 -5.59 6.19 -0.39
C VAL A 102 -6.63 6.22 0.72
N ASP A 103 -7.34 7.33 0.87
CA ASP A 103 -8.27 7.55 2.00
C ASP A 103 -9.42 6.53 1.97
N ASN A 104 -10.01 6.27 0.79
CA ASN A 104 -11.12 5.31 0.64
C ASN A 104 -10.65 3.85 0.78
N CYS A 105 -9.47 3.50 0.27
CA CYS A 105 -8.90 2.17 0.45
C CYS A 105 -8.66 1.88 1.94
N LEU A 106 -8.08 2.84 2.66
CA LEU A 106 -7.85 2.73 4.09
C LEU A 106 -9.17 2.63 4.88
N ALA A 107 -10.19 3.39 4.49
CA ALA A 107 -11.52 3.32 5.10
C ALA A 107 -12.15 1.93 4.92
N LEU A 108 -12.08 1.35 3.72
CA LEU A 108 -12.55 -0.01 3.44
C LEU A 108 -11.75 -1.04 4.24
N TYR A 109 -10.42 -0.96 4.23
CA TYR A 109 -9.55 -1.86 4.99
C TYR A 109 -9.91 -1.89 6.48
N ARG A 110 -10.02 -0.71 7.12
CA ARG A 110 -10.34 -0.60 8.55
C ARG A 110 -11.71 -1.12 8.92
N LYS A 111 -12.67 -1.07 7.98
CA LYS A 111 -14.00 -1.61 8.19
C LYS A 111 -14.04 -3.13 8.02
N THR A 112 -13.28 -3.66 7.07
CA THR A 112 -13.45 -5.04 6.60
C THR A 112 -12.47 -6.06 7.23
N CYS A 113 -11.27 -5.67 7.68
CA CYS A 113 -10.15 -6.61 7.86
C CYS A 113 -9.76 -7.08 9.29
#